data_AF-A0A7W8ATA3-F1
#
_entry.id   AF-A0A7W8ATA3-F1
#
_cell.length_a   1.000
_cell.length_b   1.000
_cell.length_c   1.000
_cell.angle_alpha   90.00
_cell.angle_beta   90.00
_cell.angle_gamma   90.00
#
_symmetry.space_group_name_H-M   'P 1'
#
loop_
_entity.id
_entity.type
_entity.pdbx_description
1 polymer ?
#
loop_
_entity_poly.entity_id
_entity_poly.type
_entity_poly.pdbx_seq_one_letter_code
_entity_poly.pdbx_strand_id
1 'polypeptide(L)'
;MPAAAIPSVPAKPAARSRNRPSSRASRTPCPAQQPLLDVPYVPLEKHPLPPGRPREWYITHNRRLKAMRLAIALLDTGVYVPNQASNVRIRTMAETVGIHPPSDTTCHMVRAFMRYNR
;
A
#
# COMPACT_ATOMS: atom_id res chain seq x y z
N MET A 1 11.57 63.47 -28.39
CA MET A 1 10.67 63.33 -29.55
C MET A 1 9.55 62.35 -29.20
N PRO A 2 8.31 62.56 -29.69
CA PRO A 2 7.26 62.95 -28.75
C PRO A 2 5.90 62.20 -28.89
N ALA A 3 4.93 62.62 -28.06
CA ALA A 3 3.47 62.46 -28.19
C ALA A 3 2.91 61.01 -28.04
N ALA A 4 1.65 60.79 -27.64
CA ALA A 4 0.49 61.67 -27.39
C ALA A 4 -0.20 61.22 -26.08
N ALA A 5 -0.62 62.09 -25.16
CA ALA A 5 -1.74 63.05 -25.18
C ALA A 5 -3.14 62.41 -24.98
N ILE A 6 -3.72 62.72 -23.81
CA ILE A 6 -4.97 62.28 -23.16
C ILE A 6 -6.21 62.85 -23.87
N PRO A 7 -7.35 62.11 -23.95
CA PRO A 7 -8.63 62.55 -23.33
C PRO A 7 -9.47 61.39 -22.70
N SER A 8 -10.54 61.54 -21.90
CA SER A 8 -11.02 62.62 -21.00
C SER A 8 -12.28 62.21 -20.18
N VAL A 9 -12.44 62.75 -18.96
CA VAL A 9 -13.72 63.09 -18.25
C VAL A 9 -14.60 61.96 -17.61
N PRO A 10 -15.33 62.22 -16.49
CA PRO A 10 -15.93 61.17 -15.64
C PRO A 10 -17.48 61.17 -15.58
N ALA A 11 -18.08 60.08 -15.05
CA ALA A 11 -19.49 60.06 -14.62
C ALA A 11 -19.76 59.12 -13.42
N LYS A 12 -20.34 59.70 -12.37
CA LYS A 12 -21.18 59.05 -11.32
C LYS A 12 -22.65 59.44 -11.63
N PRO A 13 -23.68 58.91 -10.93
CA PRO A 13 -23.80 57.67 -10.14
C PRO A 13 -25.05 56.83 -10.56
N ALA A 14 -25.23 55.63 -9.98
CA ALA A 14 -26.58 55.05 -9.80
C ALA A 14 -26.56 53.95 -8.73
N ALA A 15 -27.47 54.04 -7.76
CA ALA A 15 -27.72 52.98 -6.79
C ALA A 15 -28.76 51.98 -7.32
N ARG A 16 -28.68 50.70 -6.93
CA ARG A 16 -29.85 49.98 -6.40
C ARG A 16 -29.46 48.70 -5.65
N SER A 17 -29.88 48.61 -4.39
CA SER A 17 -29.88 47.36 -3.62
C SER A 17 -30.69 46.26 -4.33
N ARG A 18 -30.24 45.00 -4.21
CA ARG A 18 -31.14 43.85 -4.08
C ARG A 18 -30.46 42.69 -3.36
N ASN A 19 -30.99 42.39 -2.17
CA ASN A 19 -30.60 41.26 -1.34
C ASN A 19 -30.74 39.93 -2.11
N ARG A 20 -29.80 39.00 -1.92
CA ARG A 20 -30.08 37.55 -2.10
C ARG A 20 -29.48 36.77 -0.93
N PRO A 21 -30.27 35.98 -0.19
CA PRO A 21 -29.78 35.30 1.01
C PRO A 21 -28.93 34.07 0.67
N SER A 22 -28.11 33.72 1.65
CA SER A 22 -27.35 32.48 1.83
C SER A 22 -27.87 31.27 1.03
N SER A 23 -27.23 30.97 -0.10
CA SER A 23 -27.13 29.60 -0.58
C SER A 23 -25.90 28.97 0.08
N ARG A 24 -26.12 28.38 1.26
CA ARG A 24 -25.17 27.48 1.93
C ARG A 24 -24.92 26.28 1.00
N ALA A 25 -23.99 26.45 0.06
CA ALA A 25 -23.68 25.44 -0.94
C ALA A 25 -23.41 24.12 -0.22
N SER A 26 -24.17 23.10 -0.62
CA SER A 26 -24.17 21.79 -0.01
C SER A 26 -22.73 21.30 0.11
N ARG A 27 -22.24 21.14 1.35
CA ARG A 27 -21.05 20.33 1.59
C ARG A 27 -21.45 18.89 1.37
N THR A 28 -21.57 18.48 0.11
CA THR A 28 -21.52 17.08 -0.28
C THR A 28 -20.24 16.53 0.35
N PRO A 29 -20.30 15.58 1.28
CA PRO A 29 -19.10 14.93 1.74
C PRO A 29 -18.48 14.28 0.51
N CYS A 30 -17.26 14.69 0.13
CA CYS A 30 -16.45 13.80 -0.69
C CYS A 30 -16.43 12.46 0.06
N PRO A 31 -16.74 11.32 -0.60
CA PRO A 31 -16.49 10.04 0.03
C PRO A 31 -15.00 10.03 0.36
N ALA A 32 -14.68 10.06 1.64
CA ALA A 32 -13.30 9.95 2.09
C ALA A 32 -12.78 8.68 1.45
N GLN A 33 -11.73 8.79 0.64
CA GLN A 33 -11.10 7.64 0.01
C GLN A 33 -10.64 6.73 1.13
N GLN A 34 -11.43 5.70 1.43
CA GLN A 34 -11.00 4.63 2.29
C GLN A 34 -9.72 4.11 1.63
N PRO A 35 -8.59 4.06 2.37
CA PRO A 35 -7.35 3.59 1.77
C PRO A 35 -7.63 2.19 1.22
N LEU A 36 -7.22 1.99 -0.04
CA LEU A 36 -7.57 0.84 -0.88
C LEU A 36 -6.81 -0.42 -0.41
N LEU A 37 -7.02 -0.80 0.85
CA LEU A 37 -6.36 -1.91 1.56
C LEU A 37 -7.09 -3.24 1.34
N ASP A 38 -8.32 -3.18 0.81
CA ASP A 38 -9.20 -4.33 0.57
C ASP A 38 -9.02 -4.94 -0.84
N VAL A 39 -7.91 -4.61 -1.52
CA VAL A 39 -7.54 -5.27 -2.79
C VAL A 39 -6.91 -6.62 -2.46
N PRO A 40 -7.36 -7.74 -3.08
CA PRO A 40 -6.70 -9.01 -2.92
C PRO A 40 -5.22 -8.90 -3.32
N TYR A 41 -4.31 -9.39 -2.47
CA TYR A 41 -2.87 -9.27 -2.67
C TYR A 41 -2.44 -9.92 -4.00
N VAL A 42 -2.06 -9.09 -4.97
CA VAL A 42 -1.54 -9.54 -6.26
C VAL A 42 -0.09 -10.00 -6.09
N PRO A 43 0.28 -11.22 -6.50
CA PRO A 43 1.66 -11.69 -6.40
C PRO A 43 2.63 -10.78 -7.16
N LEU A 44 3.63 -10.25 -6.45
CA LEU A 44 4.66 -9.39 -7.04
C LEU A 44 5.42 -10.09 -8.17
N GLU A 45 5.64 -9.34 -9.26
CA GLU A 45 6.48 -9.74 -10.39
C GLU A 45 7.89 -10.12 -9.93
N LYS A 46 8.39 -11.26 -10.41
CA LYS A 46 9.69 -11.80 -9.98
C LYS A 46 10.82 -11.16 -10.78
N HIS A 47 11.48 -10.17 -10.19
CA HIS A 47 12.75 -9.68 -10.75
C HIS A 47 13.81 -10.80 -10.76
N PRO A 48 14.58 -11.00 -11.85
CA PRO A 48 15.64 -11.99 -11.90
C PRO A 48 16.73 -11.69 -10.86
N LEU A 49 17.28 -12.73 -10.24
CA LEU A 49 18.33 -12.56 -9.24
C LEU A 49 19.66 -12.21 -9.94
N PRO A 50 20.51 -11.35 -9.36
CA PRO A 50 21.75 -10.90 -10.00
C PRO A 50 22.71 -12.08 -10.21
N PRO A 51 23.39 -12.19 -11.37
CA PRO A 51 24.36 -13.26 -11.62
C PRO A 51 25.64 -13.10 -10.78
N GLY A 52 26.45 -14.15 -10.70
CA GLY A 52 27.80 -14.11 -10.11
C GLY A 52 27.89 -14.14 -8.57
N ARG A 53 26.82 -14.53 -7.85
CA ARG A 53 26.88 -14.71 -6.38
C ARG A 53 27.18 -16.17 -6.00
N PRO A 54 27.71 -16.44 -4.79
CA PRO A 54 27.84 -17.80 -4.26
C PRO A 54 26.48 -18.52 -4.16
N ARG A 55 26.49 -19.85 -4.29
CA ARG A 55 25.27 -20.68 -4.25
C ARG A 55 24.45 -20.47 -2.96
N GLU A 56 25.11 -20.32 -1.80
CA GLU A 56 24.38 -20.13 -0.53
C GLU A 56 23.61 -18.81 -0.47
N TRP A 57 24.05 -17.77 -1.19
CA TRP A 57 23.35 -16.49 -1.27
C TRP A 57 21.98 -16.67 -1.93
N TYR A 58 21.93 -17.35 -3.09
CA TYR A 58 20.68 -17.66 -3.77
C TYR A 58 19.77 -18.57 -2.95
N ILE A 59 20.33 -19.60 -2.29
CA ILE A 59 19.57 -20.50 -1.42
C ILE A 59 18.94 -19.72 -0.26
N THR A 60 19.73 -18.86 0.41
CA THR A 60 19.25 -18.06 1.54
C THR A 60 18.21 -17.03 1.11
N HIS A 61 18.42 -16.35 -0.01
CA HIS A 61 17.46 -15.40 -0.57
C HIS A 61 16.14 -16.10 -0.95
N ASN A 62 16.19 -17.23 -1.65
CA ASN A 62 14.99 -17.99 -2.01
C ASN A 62 14.27 -18.58 -0.78
N ARG A 63 15.00 -18.97 0.28
CA ARG A 63 14.39 -19.36 1.57
C ARG A 63 13.70 -18.16 2.24
N ARG A 64 14.27 -16.95 2.17
CA ARG A 64 13.61 -15.70 2.65
C ARG A 64 12.33 -15.42 1.87
N LEU A 65 12.36 -15.44 0.53
CA LEU A 65 11.16 -15.26 -0.31
C LEU A 65 10.07 -16.30 0.01
N LYS A 66 10.45 -17.57 0.18
CA LYS A 66 9.52 -18.65 0.54
C LYS A 66 8.89 -18.43 1.91
N ALA A 67 9.68 -18.04 2.91
CA ALA A 67 9.20 -17.73 4.26
C ALA A 67 8.32 -16.47 4.31
N MET A 68 8.65 -15.41 3.56
CA MET A 68 7.79 -14.21 3.50
C MET A 68 6.43 -14.50 2.87
N ARG A 69 6.36 -15.29 1.78
CA ARG A 69 5.07 -15.71 1.19
C ARG A 69 4.20 -16.48 2.18
N LEU A 70 4.80 -17.39 2.95
CA LEU A 70 4.07 -18.14 3.98
C LEU A 70 3.67 -17.25 5.17
N ALA A 71 4.48 -16.27 5.55
CA ALA A 71 4.14 -15.33 6.62
C ALA A 71 2.93 -14.45 6.23
N ILE A 72 2.88 -13.94 4.99
CA ILE A 72 1.73 -13.20 4.45
C ILE A 72 0.48 -14.08 4.48
N ALA A 73 0.51 -15.27 3.86
CA ALA A 73 -0.64 -16.18 3.82
C ALA A 73 -1.14 -16.62 5.23
N LEU A 74 -0.23 -16.71 6.22
CA LEU A 74 -0.60 -16.97 7.60
C LEU A 74 -1.29 -15.76 8.25
N LEU A 75 -0.84 -14.54 7.99
CA LEU A 75 -1.49 -13.31 8.47
C LEU A 75 -2.88 -13.14 7.82
N ASP A 76 -2.98 -13.36 6.50
CA ASP A 76 -4.25 -13.30 5.74
C ASP A 76 -5.29 -14.31 6.26
N THR A 77 -4.84 -15.47 6.78
CA THR A 77 -5.70 -16.50 7.40
C THR A 77 -5.87 -16.33 8.92
N GLY A 78 -5.52 -15.16 9.48
CA GLY A 78 -5.79 -14.79 10.87
C GLY A 78 -4.80 -15.35 11.90
N VAL A 79 -3.59 -15.74 11.49
CA VAL A 79 -2.51 -16.16 12.39
C VAL A 79 -1.65 -14.95 12.74
N TYR A 80 -1.99 -14.24 13.82
CA TYR A 80 -1.37 -12.96 14.15
C TYR A 80 -0.05 -13.06 14.93
N VAL A 81 0.17 -14.16 15.65
CA VAL A 81 1.34 -14.31 16.55
C VAL A 81 2.19 -15.53 16.20
N PRO A 82 3.53 -15.47 16.35
CA PRO A 82 4.46 -16.54 16.00
C PRO A 82 4.20 -17.87 16.75
N ASN A 83 3.54 -17.81 17.91
CA ASN A 83 3.23 -18.99 18.72
C ASN A 83 2.07 -19.81 18.14
N GLN A 84 1.18 -19.20 17.34
CA GLN A 84 0.14 -19.91 16.60
C GLN A 84 0.69 -20.59 15.33
N ALA A 85 1.82 -20.10 14.80
CA ALA A 85 2.50 -20.63 13.62
C ALA A 85 3.36 -21.89 13.95
N SER A 86 2.71 -22.98 14.33
CA SER A 86 3.38 -24.28 14.56
C SER A 86 3.99 -24.85 13.27
N ASN A 87 4.97 -25.76 13.37
CA ASN A 87 5.59 -26.38 12.19
C ASN A 87 4.54 -27.08 11.31
N VAL A 88 3.56 -27.74 11.92
CA VAL A 88 2.45 -28.41 11.22
C VAL A 88 1.62 -27.37 10.46
N ARG A 89 1.16 -26.30 11.13
CA ARG A 89 0.34 -25.24 10.52
C ARG A 89 1.04 -24.53 9.36
N ILE A 90 2.35 -24.29 9.47
CA ILE A 90 3.18 -23.71 8.39
C ILE A 90 3.29 -24.67 7.19
N ARG A 91 3.43 -25.98 7.42
CA ARG A 91 3.50 -26.99 6.35
C ARG A 91 2.14 -27.16 5.64
N THR A 92 1.05 -27.29 6.39
CA THR A 92 -0.32 -27.34 5.83
C THR A 92 -0.66 -26.05 5.05
N MET A 93 -0.28 -24.87 5.55
CA MET A 93 -0.48 -23.62 4.80
C MET A 93 0.33 -23.59 3.50
N ALA A 94 1.52 -24.19 3.48
CA ALA A 94 2.30 -24.31 2.25
C ALA A 94 1.58 -25.21 1.22
N GLU A 95 0.97 -26.31 1.64
CA GLU A 95 0.13 -27.16 0.80
C GLU A 95 -1.08 -26.38 0.25
N THR A 96 -1.79 -25.63 1.09
CA THR A 96 -2.93 -24.78 0.67
C THR A 96 -2.54 -23.72 -0.37
N VAL A 97 -1.35 -23.12 -0.24
CA VAL A 97 -0.84 -22.09 -1.18
C VAL A 97 -0.12 -22.70 -2.39
N GLY A 98 -0.04 -24.04 -2.50
CA GLY A 98 0.66 -24.72 -3.60
C GLY A 98 2.19 -24.59 -3.57
N ILE A 99 2.76 -24.27 -2.40
CA ILE A 99 4.20 -24.14 -2.17
C ILE A 99 4.74 -25.48 -1.65
N HIS A 100 5.73 -26.06 -2.35
CA HIS A 100 6.43 -27.28 -1.90
C HIS A 100 6.85 -27.17 -0.41
N PRO A 101 6.78 -28.25 0.41
CA PRO A 101 6.98 -28.17 1.86
C PRO A 101 8.20 -27.33 2.34
N PRO A 102 8.04 -26.54 3.41
CA PRO A 102 9.14 -25.78 4.01
C PRO A 102 9.97 -26.64 4.95
N SER A 103 11.30 -26.51 4.85
CA SER A 103 12.25 -27.05 5.83
C SER A 103 12.14 -26.35 7.19
N ASP A 104 12.58 -26.98 8.27
CA ASP A 104 12.43 -26.42 9.63
C ASP A 104 13.14 -25.08 9.85
N THR A 105 14.28 -24.84 9.17
CA THR A 105 14.90 -23.50 9.14
C THR A 105 13.97 -22.45 8.53
N THR A 106 13.21 -22.81 7.50
CA THR A 106 12.22 -21.93 6.85
C THR A 106 11.04 -21.67 7.79
N CYS A 107 10.56 -22.69 8.52
CA CYS A 107 9.54 -22.52 9.55
C CYS A 107 10.00 -21.58 10.69
N HIS A 108 11.28 -21.67 11.08
CA HIS A 108 11.87 -20.71 12.02
C HIS A 108 11.90 -19.29 11.45
N MET A 109 12.30 -19.11 10.18
CA MET A 109 12.30 -17.81 9.50
C MET A 109 10.90 -17.18 9.41
N VAL A 110 9.85 -17.98 9.14
CA VAL A 110 8.45 -17.52 9.18
C VAL A 110 8.12 -16.90 10.54
N ARG A 111 8.41 -17.61 11.64
CA ARG A 111 8.18 -17.07 13.00
C ARG A 111 9.03 -15.85 13.32
N ALA A 112 10.26 -15.78 12.79
CA ALA A 112 11.13 -14.62 12.97
C ALA A 112 10.53 -13.38 12.29
N PHE A 113 10.01 -13.50 11.07
CA PHE A 113 9.31 -12.40 10.40
C PHE A 113 8.05 -11.97 11.15
N MET A 114 7.26 -12.90 11.68
CA MET A 114 6.08 -12.57 12.51
C MET A 114 6.43 -11.95 13.88
N ARG A 115 7.68 -12.05 14.33
CA ARG A 115 8.16 -11.41 15.57
C ARG A 115 8.70 -10.00 15.36
N TYR A 116 9.21 -9.70 14.16
CA TYR A 116 10.02 -8.51 13.90
C TYR A 116 9.23 -7.44 13.14
N ASN A 117 8.18 -6.93 13.78
CA ASN A 117 7.48 -5.73 13.35
C ASN A 117 8.06 -4.51 14.09
N ARG A 118 9.29 -4.13 13.71
CA ARG A 118 10.06 -2.99 14.23
C ARG A 118 11.00 -2.46 13.15
#